data_AF-A0A345NQ70-F1
#
_entry.id   AF-A0A345NQ70-F1
#
_cell.length_a   1.000
_cell.length_b   1.000
_cell.length_c   1.000
_cell.angle_alpha   90.00
_cell.angle_beta   90.00
_cell.angle_gamma   90.00
#
_symmetry.space_group_name_H-M   'P 1'
#
loop_
_entity.id
_entity.type
_entity.pdbx_description
1 polymer ?
#
loop_
_entity_poly.entity_id
_entity_poly.type
_entity_poly.pdbx_seq_one_letter_code
_entity_poly.pdbx_strand_id
1 'polypeptide(L)'
;MAPVRGRGVQLRLWFAFFLGCALGGAITGSLLGVLCGLLSPIPVAWRAALLGALVLALAVTDLRQPLLRLPQRTTLIPQEVFARGLARGGFRFGVEYGCGLRTLLPSAAPYLAALLVLLLAPAFGTALLLGAVFGASRSLAVLQRVLLGRAGWQQFLAAHTRTLERAGTLVTAALVAWAALLLLP
;
A
#
# COMPACT_ATOMS: atom_id res chain seq x y z
N MET A 1 -4.33 6.62 27.29
CA MET A 1 -2.86 6.54 27.16
C MET A 1 -2.30 7.96 27.18
N ALA A 2 -1.31 8.25 28.02
CA ALA A 2 -0.66 9.56 28.02
C ALA A 2 0.04 9.81 26.66
N PRO A 3 -0.03 11.03 26.10
CA PRO A 3 0.62 11.33 24.84
C PRO A 3 2.14 11.17 24.98
N VAL A 4 2.76 10.39 24.09
CA VAL A 4 4.23 10.28 24.02
C VAL A 4 4.80 11.65 23.65
N ARG A 5 5.42 12.33 24.61
CA ARG A 5 6.03 13.64 24.43
C ARG A 5 7.47 13.48 23.93
N GLY A 6 7.84 14.30 22.94
CA GLY A 6 9.21 14.37 22.40
C GLY A 6 9.33 13.80 20.98
N ARG A 7 9.73 14.64 20.02
CA ARG A 7 9.94 14.26 18.61
C ARG A 7 10.91 13.09 18.45
N GLY A 8 12.00 13.06 19.23
CA GLY A 8 13.00 11.99 19.17
C GLY A 8 12.42 10.61 19.49
N VAL A 9 11.55 10.51 20.51
CA VAL A 9 10.88 9.25 20.86
C VAL A 9 9.89 8.84 19.78
N GLN A 10 9.12 9.80 19.24
CA GLN A 10 8.17 9.53 18.15
C GLN A 10 8.87 9.05 16.88
N LEU A 11 10.03 9.61 16.53
CA LEU A 11 10.83 9.17 15.38
C LEU A 11 11.37 7.76 15.56
N ARG A 12 11.81 7.37 16.77
CA ARG A 12 12.23 5.98 17.07
C ARG A 12 11.07 5.00 16.93
N LEU A 13 9.88 5.36 17.41
CA LEU A 13 8.67 4.54 17.27
C LEU A 13 8.23 4.45 15.81
N TRP A 14 8.28 5.56 15.07
CA TRP A 14 8.03 5.58 13.64
C TRP A 14 9.00 4.68 12.88
N PHE A 15 10.29 4.69 13.21
CA PHE A 15 11.28 3.86 12.54
C PHE A 15 11.00 2.36 12.72
N ALA A 16 10.62 1.93 13.93
CA ALA A 16 10.19 0.55 14.17
C ALA A 16 8.95 0.19 13.33
N PHE A 17 7.98 1.10 13.24
CA PHE A 17 6.81 0.92 12.37
C PHE A 17 7.18 0.87 10.88
N PHE A 18 8.06 1.76 10.40
CA PHE A 18 8.59 1.78 9.04
C PHE A 18 9.26 0.47 8.65
N LEU A 19 10.12 -0.08 9.52
CA LEU A 19 10.78 -1.36 9.28
C LEU A 19 9.76 -2.50 9.21
N GLY A 20 8.78 -2.51 10.11
CA GLY A 20 7.68 -3.46 10.06
C GLY A 20 6.94 -3.37 8.73
N CYS A 21 6.55 -2.16 8.32
CA CYS A 21 5.86 -1.91 7.06
C CYS A 21 6.66 -2.37 5.85
N ALA A 22 7.95 -2.04 5.78
CA ALA A 22 8.83 -2.46 4.69
C ALA A 22 8.95 -3.99 4.62
N LEU A 23 9.11 -4.66 5.76
CA LEU A 23 9.17 -6.12 5.84
C LEU A 23 7.85 -6.76 5.39
N GLY A 24 6.71 -6.28 5.89
CA GLY A 24 5.39 -6.77 5.48
C GLY A 24 5.14 -6.60 3.99
N GLY A 25 5.51 -5.42 3.46
CA GLY A 25 5.44 -5.16 2.03
C GLY A 25 6.34 -6.10 1.21
N ALA A 26 7.57 -6.35 1.66
CA ALA A 26 8.50 -7.28 1.02
C ALA A 26 7.96 -8.72 0.98
N ILE A 27 7.26 -9.16 2.03
CA ILE A 27 6.57 -10.46 2.07
C ILE A 27 5.49 -10.51 0.98
N THR A 28 4.63 -9.49 0.89
CA THR A 28 3.60 -9.42 -0.16
C THR A 28 4.21 -9.37 -1.55
N GLY A 29 5.25 -8.55 -1.77
CA GLY A 29 5.95 -8.47 -3.05
C GLY A 29 6.59 -9.79 -3.46
N SER A 30 7.20 -10.51 -2.51
CA SER A 30 7.78 -11.84 -2.75
C SER A 30 6.71 -12.85 -3.14
N LEU A 31 5.56 -12.86 -2.44
CA LEU A 31 4.43 -13.72 -2.79
C LEU A 31 3.91 -13.43 -4.20
N LEU A 32 3.72 -12.16 -4.54
CA LEU A 32 3.30 -11.75 -5.89
C LEU A 32 4.33 -12.14 -6.95
N GLY A 33 5.63 -12.04 -6.65
CA GLY A 33 6.70 -12.47 -7.56
C GLY A 33 6.67 -13.98 -7.82
N VAL A 34 6.46 -14.81 -6.78
CA VAL A 34 6.28 -16.26 -6.94
C VAL A 34 5.04 -16.55 -7.80
N LEU A 35 3.91 -15.89 -7.51
CA LEU A 35 2.67 -16.07 -8.27
C LEU A 35 2.83 -15.61 -9.73
N CYS A 36 3.55 -14.52 -10.00
CA CYS A 36 3.89 -14.08 -11.35
C CYS A 36 4.70 -15.16 -12.10
N GLY A 37 5.63 -15.83 -11.42
CA GLY A 37 6.38 -16.96 -11.99
C GLY A 37 5.47 -18.11 -12.43
N LEU A 38 4.40 -18.39 -11.70
CA LEU A 38 3.39 -19.40 -12.08
C LEU A 38 2.58 -19.01 -13.31
N LEU A 39 2.52 -17.72 -13.65
CA LEU A 39 1.87 -17.22 -14.86
C LEU A 39 2.80 -17.21 -16.09
N SER A 40 4.03 -17.71 -15.97
CA SER A 40 4.99 -17.78 -17.07
C SER A 40 4.49 -18.52 -18.33
N PRO A 41 3.62 -19.55 -18.26
CA PRO A 41 3.07 -20.18 -19.46
C PRO A 41 2.10 -19.27 -20.25
N ILE A 42 1.58 -18.20 -19.63
CA ILE A 42 0.61 -17.30 -20.27
C ILE A 42 1.37 -16.25 -21.10
N PRO A 43 1.02 -16.07 -22.39
CA PRO A 43 1.66 -15.06 -23.24
C PRO A 43 1.59 -13.65 -22.64
N VAL A 44 2.69 -12.89 -22.76
CA VAL A 44 2.80 -11.53 -22.19
C VAL A 44 1.68 -10.61 -22.67
N ALA A 45 1.29 -10.71 -23.95
CA ALA A 45 0.21 -9.92 -24.53
C ALA A 45 -1.15 -10.16 -23.82
N TRP A 46 -1.42 -11.41 -23.44
CA TRP A 46 -2.67 -11.77 -22.74
C TRP A 46 -2.65 -11.25 -21.30
N ARG A 47 -1.50 -11.35 -20.62
CA ARG A 47 -1.32 -10.79 -19.27
C ARG A 47 -1.43 -9.26 -19.27
N ALA A 48 -0.87 -8.59 -20.27
CA ALA A 48 -0.98 -7.15 -20.45
C ALA A 48 -2.41 -6.70 -20.78
N ALA A 49 -3.11 -7.43 -21.66
CA ALA A 49 -4.52 -7.16 -21.97
C ALA A 49 -5.41 -7.32 -20.73
N LEU A 50 -5.20 -8.38 -19.95
CA LEU A 50 -5.90 -8.58 -18.68
C LEU A 50 -5.58 -7.47 -17.67
N LEU A 51 -4.31 -7.07 -17.56
CA LEU A 51 -3.91 -5.94 -16.72
C LEU A 51 -4.64 -4.67 -17.12
N GLY A 52 -4.66 -4.33 -18.41
CA GLY A 52 -5.35 -3.16 -18.93
C GLY A 52 -6.84 -3.17 -18.58
N ALA A 53 -7.52 -4.30 -18.81
CA ALA A 53 -8.94 -4.45 -18.47
C ALA A 53 -9.21 -4.27 -16.97
N LEU A 54 -8.39 -4.89 -16.11
CA LEU A 54 -8.55 -4.80 -14.65
C LEU A 54 -8.23 -3.39 -14.12
N VAL A 55 -7.20 -2.73 -14.66
CA VAL A 55 -6.84 -1.35 -14.30
C VAL A 55 -8.00 -0.41 -14.59
N LEU A 56 -8.59 -0.53 -15.79
CA LEU A 56 -9.71 0.31 -16.21
C LEU A 56 -10.95 0.04 -15.35
N ALA A 57 -11.28 -1.23 -15.11
CA ALA A 57 -12.41 -1.62 -14.28
C ALA A 57 -12.29 -1.12 -12.83
N LEU A 58 -11.12 -1.28 -12.20
CA LEU A 58 -10.88 -0.84 -10.82
C LEU A 58 -10.84 0.69 -10.70
N ALA A 59 -10.22 1.38 -11.66
CA ALA A 59 -10.22 2.84 -11.68
C ALA A 59 -11.64 3.40 -11.81
N VAL A 60 -12.44 2.87 -12.74
CA VAL A 60 -13.85 3.26 -12.90
C VAL A 60 -14.65 2.96 -11.63
N THR A 61 -14.44 1.79 -11.01
CA THR A 61 -15.13 1.40 -9.78
C THR A 61 -14.83 2.38 -8.65
N ASP A 62 -13.55 2.74 -8.45
CA ASP A 62 -13.15 3.68 -7.40
C ASP A 62 -13.68 5.09 -7.67
N LEU A 63 -13.70 5.55 -8.93
CA LEU A 63 -14.28 6.86 -9.25
C LEU A 63 -15.79 6.92 -8.99
N ARG A 64 -16.52 5.84 -9.29
CA ARG A 64 -17.99 5.79 -9.16
C ARG A 64 -18.47 5.56 -7.74
N GLN A 65 -17.73 4.80 -6.94
CA GLN A 65 -18.16 4.48 -5.59
C GLN A 65 -17.82 5.63 -4.62
N PRO A 66 -18.75 5.98 -3.69
CA PRO A 66 -18.45 6.92 -2.61
C PRO A 66 -17.47 6.30 -1.60
N LEU A 67 -17.51 4.98 -1.44
CA LEU A 67 -16.61 4.16 -0.62
C LEU A 67 -16.25 2.92 -1.40
N LEU A 68 -14.95 2.65 -1.57
CA LEU A 68 -14.46 1.50 -2.31
C LEU A 68 -14.80 0.20 -1.57
N ARG A 69 -15.65 -0.63 -2.19
CA ARG A 69 -16.06 -1.94 -1.65
C ARG A 69 -15.27 -3.04 -2.33
N LEU A 70 -14.12 -3.38 -1.77
CA LEU A 70 -13.33 -4.54 -2.14
C LEU A 70 -13.23 -5.53 -0.96
N PRO A 71 -12.86 -6.80 -1.20
CA PRO A 71 -12.60 -7.75 -0.13
C PRO A 71 -11.49 -7.21 0.79
N GLN A 72 -11.88 -6.67 1.94
CA GLN A 72 -10.98 -6.08 2.93
C GLN A 72 -11.58 -6.16 4.34
N ARG A 73 -10.74 -6.04 5.37
CA ARG A 73 -11.20 -5.95 6.76
C ARG A 73 -11.80 -4.58 7.08
N THR A 74 -12.75 -4.56 8.01
CA THR A 74 -13.42 -3.35 8.52
C THR A 74 -12.69 -2.67 9.69
N THR A 75 -11.70 -3.34 10.29
CA THR A 75 -10.96 -2.84 11.47
C THR A 75 -9.64 -2.18 11.07
N LEU A 76 -9.37 -0.98 11.62
CA LEU A 76 -8.24 -0.15 11.23
C LEU A 76 -6.97 -0.43 12.05
N ILE A 77 -7.08 -0.62 13.38
CA ILE A 77 -5.93 -0.88 14.28
C ILE A 77 -6.39 -1.73 15.48
N PRO A 78 -5.92 -2.99 15.62
CA PRO A 78 -6.12 -3.78 16.82
C PRO A 78 -5.28 -3.20 17.97
N GLN A 79 -5.93 -2.69 19.03
CA GLN A 79 -5.27 -2.03 20.16
C GLN A 79 -4.46 -3.02 21.02
N GLU A 80 -4.83 -4.30 20.99
CA GLU A 80 -4.18 -5.40 21.70
C GLU A 80 -2.70 -5.58 21.31
N VAL A 81 -2.30 -5.12 20.11
CA VAL A 81 -0.92 -5.23 19.62
C VAL A 81 0.07 -4.39 20.44
N PHE A 82 -0.41 -3.32 21.09
CA PHE A 82 0.43 -2.42 21.89
C PHE A 82 0.58 -2.82 23.37
N ALA A 83 -0.09 -3.89 23.81
CA ALA A 83 -0.07 -4.33 25.20
C ALA A 83 1.33 -4.72 25.72
N ARG A 84 2.25 -5.11 24.83
CA ARG A 84 3.62 -5.55 25.16
C ARG A 84 4.71 -4.51 24.82
N GLY A 85 4.32 -3.24 24.68
CA GLY A 85 5.23 -2.11 24.45
C GLY A 85 5.09 -1.48 23.06
N LEU A 86 5.24 -0.15 23.00
CA LEU A 86 4.93 0.66 21.81
C LEU A 86 5.84 0.38 20.61
N ALA A 87 7.15 0.16 20.82
CA ALA A 87 8.08 -0.10 19.72
C ALA A 87 7.84 -1.48 19.09
N ARG A 88 7.72 -2.52 19.92
CA ARG A 88 7.46 -3.89 19.47
C ARG A 88 6.06 -4.04 18.88
N GLY A 89 5.07 -3.39 19.49
CA GLY A 89 3.71 -3.29 18.96
C GLY A 89 3.67 -2.55 17.62
N GLY A 90 4.35 -1.41 17.53
CA GLY A 90 4.50 -0.63 16.30
C GLY A 90 5.15 -1.43 15.17
N PHE A 91 6.22 -2.17 15.43
CA PHE A 91 6.84 -3.05 14.44
C PHE A 91 5.87 -4.14 13.96
N ARG A 92 5.22 -4.87 14.88
CA ARG A 92 4.26 -5.95 14.53
C ARG A 92 3.08 -5.42 13.73
N PHE A 93 2.50 -4.33 14.19
CA PHE A 93 1.44 -3.64 13.45
C PHE A 93 1.93 -3.19 12.08
N GLY A 94 3.16 -2.67 12.01
CA GLY A 94 3.82 -2.32 10.75
C GLY A 94 3.88 -3.50 9.78
N VAL A 95 4.27 -4.70 10.21
CA VAL A 95 4.27 -5.89 9.35
C VAL A 95 2.89 -6.18 8.78
N GLU A 96 1.86 -6.24 9.64
CA GLU A 96 0.49 -6.49 9.18
C GLU A 96 -0.06 -5.40 8.26
N TYR A 97 0.27 -4.13 8.58
CA TYR A 97 -0.09 -2.96 7.79
C TYR A 97 0.61 -2.96 6.43
N GLY A 98 1.91 -3.27 6.41
CA GLY A 98 2.74 -3.36 5.22
C GLY A 98 2.28 -4.44 4.23
N CYS A 99 1.77 -5.57 4.73
CA CYS A 99 1.27 -6.64 3.87
C CYS A 99 0.03 -6.23 3.04
N GLY A 100 -0.73 -5.22 3.47
CA GLY A 100 -1.97 -4.81 2.79
C GLY A 100 -3.18 -5.73 3.01
N LEU A 101 -3.02 -6.82 3.76
CA LEU A 101 -4.07 -7.84 3.95
C LEU A 101 -5.04 -7.56 5.10
N ARG A 102 -4.61 -6.77 6.10
CA ARG A 102 -5.38 -6.57 7.35
C ARG A 102 -5.99 -5.19 7.53
N THR A 103 -5.64 -4.22 6.70
CA THR A 103 -6.11 -2.84 6.87
C THR A 103 -6.84 -2.37 5.64
N LEU A 104 -7.84 -1.53 5.86
CA LEU A 104 -8.62 -0.90 4.82
C LEU A 104 -7.70 -0.19 3.83
N LEU A 105 -7.85 -0.53 2.56
CA LEU A 105 -7.21 0.12 1.44
C LEU A 105 -8.24 1.10 0.86
N PRO A 106 -8.08 2.40 1.11
CA PRO A 106 -9.14 3.37 0.84
C PRO A 106 -9.30 3.71 -0.65
N SER A 107 -8.33 3.31 -1.48
CA SER A 107 -8.32 3.53 -2.92
C SER A 107 -7.92 2.26 -3.66
N ALA A 108 -8.17 2.22 -4.97
CA ALA A 108 -7.79 1.10 -5.82
C ALA A 108 -6.29 1.04 -6.11
N ALA A 109 -5.53 2.13 -5.88
CA ALA A 109 -4.10 2.23 -6.21
C ALA A 109 -3.24 1.02 -5.77
N PRO A 110 -3.33 0.51 -4.52
CA PRO A 110 -2.53 -0.65 -4.10
C PRO A 110 -2.87 -1.93 -4.89
N TYR A 111 -4.15 -2.12 -5.25
CA TYR A 111 -4.58 -3.25 -6.07
C TYR A 111 -4.02 -3.15 -7.49
N LEU A 112 -4.03 -1.94 -8.07
CA LEU A 112 -3.44 -1.68 -9.39
C LEU A 112 -1.94 -2.00 -9.41
N ALA A 113 -1.20 -1.55 -8.39
CA ALA A 113 0.23 -1.84 -8.26
C ALA A 113 0.48 -3.34 -8.07
N ALA A 114 -0.34 -4.03 -7.26
CA ALA A 114 -0.25 -5.48 -7.09
C ALA A 114 -0.50 -6.25 -8.40
N LEU A 115 -1.47 -5.80 -9.21
CA LEU A 115 -1.75 -6.40 -10.52
C LEU A 115 -0.57 -6.24 -11.49
N LEU A 116 0.09 -5.08 -11.50
CA LEU A 116 1.30 -4.87 -12.30
C LEU A 116 2.38 -5.90 -11.91
N VAL A 117 2.65 -6.04 -10.62
CA VAL A 117 3.65 -7.00 -10.11
C VAL A 117 3.25 -8.43 -10.46
N LEU A 118 1.99 -8.80 -10.25
CA LEU A 118 1.49 -10.15 -10.48
C LEU A 118 1.53 -10.54 -11.96
N LEU A 119 1.18 -9.63 -12.87
CA LEU A 119 0.97 -9.96 -14.28
C LEU A 119 2.23 -9.74 -15.12
N LEU A 120 3.06 -8.75 -14.78
CA LEU A 120 4.13 -8.28 -15.66
C LEU A 120 5.54 -8.23 -15.05
N ALA A 121 5.77 -8.44 -13.74
CA ALA A 121 7.11 -8.27 -13.16
C ALA A 121 7.95 -9.57 -13.19
N PRO A 122 8.90 -9.76 -14.13
CA PRO A 122 9.50 -11.07 -14.39
C PRO A 122 10.73 -11.38 -13.53
N ALA A 123 11.22 -10.43 -12.71
CA ALA A 123 12.35 -10.65 -11.81
C ALA A 123 11.91 -10.60 -10.34
N PHE A 124 12.17 -11.67 -9.60
CA PHE A 124 11.79 -11.80 -8.18
C PHE A 124 12.31 -10.64 -7.31
N GLY A 125 13.56 -10.22 -7.53
CA GLY A 125 14.16 -9.10 -6.78
C GLY A 125 13.40 -7.78 -6.96
N THR A 126 12.88 -7.52 -8.15
CA THR A 126 12.05 -6.33 -8.43
C THR A 126 10.71 -6.41 -7.71
N ALA A 127 10.06 -7.57 -7.71
CA ALA A 127 8.80 -7.78 -6.99
C ALA A 127 8.97 -7.57 -5.47
N LEU A 128 10.06 -8.10 -4.89
CA LEU A 128 10.42 -7.89 -3.49
C LEU A 128 10.63 -6.41 -3.19
N LEU A 129 11.42 -5.70 -4.01
CA LEU A 129 11.72 -4.28 -3.81
C LEU A 129 10.45 -3.41 -3.93
N LEU A 130 9.62 -3.64 -4.94
CA LEU A 130 8.36 -2.94 -5.12
C LEU A 130 7.42 -3.17 -3.93
N GLY A 131 7.34 -4.41 -3.44
CA GLY A 131 6.61 -4.73 -2.22
C GLY A 131 7.15 -3.96 -1.01
N ALA A 132 8.47 -3.96 -0.79
CA ALA A 132 9.11 -3.25 0.31
C ALA A 132 8.85 -1.73 0.27
N VAL A 133 8.96 -1.13 -0.92
CA VAL A 133 8.67 0.29 -1.16
C VAL A 133 7.20 0.59 -0.91
N PHE A 134 6.28 -0.26 -1.41
CA PHE A 134 4.86 -0.14 -1.12
C PHE A 134 4.61 -0.12 0.38
N GLY A 135 5.08 -1.13 1.11
CA GLY A 135 4.93 -1.21 2.56
C GLY A 135 5.50 0.03 3.26
N ALA A 136 6.76 0.35 3.00
CA ALA A 136 7.47 1.51 3.56
C ALA A 136 6.73 2.84 3.34
N SER A 137 6.19 3.05 2.14
CA SER A 137 5.46 4.26 1.77
C SER A 137 4.23 4.50 2.65
N ARG A 138 3.60 3.42 3.15
CA ARG A 138 2.44 3.54 4.03
C ARG A 138 2.78 4.15 5.39
N SER A 139 4.05 4.21 5.77
CA SER A 139 4.49 4.88 7.00
C SER A 139 4.66 6.41 6.85
N LEU A 140 4.62 6.93 5.62
CA LEU A 140 4.88 8.35 5.33
C LEU A 140 3.85 9.27 5.97
N ALA A 141 2.57 8.90 6.00
CA ALA A 141 1.53 9.71 6.65
C ALA A 141 1.80 9.89 8.15
N VAL A 142 2.34 8.86 8.82
CA VAL A 142 2.75 8.92 10.22
C VAL A 142 3.97 9.82 10.38
N LEU A 143 4.97 9.70 9.50
CA LEU A 143 6.15 10.58 9.51
C LEU A 143 5.76 12.05 9.32
N GLN A 144 4.93 12.35 8.33
CA GLN A 144 4.40 13.69 8.06
C GLN A 144 3.70 14.24 9.30
N ARG A 145 2.89 13.42 9.99
CA ARG A 145 2.23 13.83 11.24
C ARG A 145 3.22 14.13 12.38
N VAL A 146 4.31 13.38 12.48
CA VAL A 146 5.37 13.59 13.50
C VAL A 146 6.16 14.87 13.21
N LEU A 147 6.50 15.12 11.95
CA LEU A 147 7.34 16.26 11.54
C LEU A 147 6.55 17.56 11.41
N LEU A 148 5.37 17.51 10.78
CA LEU A 148 4.61 18.67 10.30
C LEU A 148 3.25 18.83 10.98
N GLY A 149 2.88 17.92 11.88
CA GLY A 149 1.55 17.89 12.46
C GLY A 149 1.22 19.16 13.24
N ARG A 150 0.25 19.91 12.71
CA ARG A 150 -0.31 21.14 13.29
C ARG A 150 -1.78 20.96 13.68
N ALA A 151 -2.32 21.90 14.46
CA ALA A 151 -3.75 21.97 14.71
C ALA A 151 -4.52 22.01 13.38
N GLY A 152 -5.65 21.31 13.30
CA GLY A 152 -6.47 21.22 12.08
C GLY A 152 -6.01 20.20 11.03
N TRP A 153 -4.86 19.53 11.19
CA TRP A 153 -4.39 18.50 10.23
C TRP A 153 -5.42 17.40 9.96
N GLN A 154 -6.10 16.92 11.01
CA GLN A 154 -7.12 15.88 10.87
C GLN A 154 -8.36 16.37 10.12
N GLN A 155 -8.78 17.61 10.36
CA GLN A 155 -9.91 18.22 9.65
C GLN A 155 -9.59 18.43 8.18
N PHE A 156 -8.37 18.91 7.87
CA PHE A 156 -7.89 19.04 6.51
C PHE A 156 -7.90 17.70 5.78
N LEU A 157 -7.32 16.65 6.37
CA LEU A 157 -7.31 15.32 5.76
C LEU A 157 -8.74 14.82 5.52
N ALA A 158 -9.60 14.85 6.55
CA ALA A 158 -10.99 14.41 6.43
C ALA A 158 -11.75 15.13 5.30
N ALA A 159 -11.51 16.42 5.09
CA ALA A 159 -12.13 17.20 4.02
C ALA A 159 -11.62 16.83 2.61
N HIS A 160 -10.42 16.24 2.49
CA HIS A 160 -9.78 15.94 1.20
C HIS A 160 -9.55 14.44 0.94
N THR A 161 -9.89 13.57 1.90
CA THR A 161 -9.61 12.13 1.87
C THR A 161 -10.04 11.48 0.55
N ARG A 162 -11.29 11.66 0.13
CA ARG A 162 -11.80 11.04 -1.10
C ARG A 162 -11.10 11.54 -2.37
N THR A 163 -10.76 12.83 -2.41
CA THR A 163 -10.03 13.42 -3.53
C THR A 163 -8.62 12.86 -3.62
N LEU A 164 -7.92 12.73 -2.48
CA LEU A 164 -6.59 12.15 -2.41
C LEU A 164 -6.57 10.66 -2.79
N GLU A 165 -7.58 9.90 -2.35
CA GLU A 165 -7.75 8.48 -2.70
C GLU A 165 -7.91 8.29 -4.22
N ARG A 166 -8.83 9.04 -4.83
CA ARG A 166 -9.11 8.98 -6.27
C ARG A 166 -7.92 9.46 -7.10
N ALA A 167 -7.28 10.55 -6.69
CA ALA A 167 -6.07 11.04 -7.34
C ALA A 167 -4.96 9.98 -7.30
N GLY A 168 -4.79 9.31 -6.15
CA GLY A 168 -3.86 8.19 -6.01
C GLY A 168 -4.17 7.07 -7.01
N THR A 169 -5.44 6.66 -7.13
CA THR A 169 -5.87 5.64 -8.11
C THR A 169 -5.57 6.06 -9.55
N LEU A 170 -5.87 7.30 -9.94
CA LEU A 170 -5.62 7.78 -11.29
C LEU A 170 -4.12 7.85 -11.62
N VAL A 171 -3.30 8.38 -10.70
CA VAL A 171 -1.85 8.44 -10.87
C VAL A 171 -1.28 7.04 -10.99
N THR A 172 -1.69 6.11 -10.12
CA THR A 172 -1.21 4.72 -10.20
C THR A 172 -1.69 4.04 -11.47
N ALA A 173 -2.94 4.23 -11.91
CA ALA A 173 -3.44 3.68 -13.17
C ALA A 173 -2.61 4.16 -14.37
N ALA A 174 -2.29 5.46 -14.43
CA ALA A 174 -1.45 6.03 -15.48
C ALA A 174 -0.03 5.44 -15.45
N LEU A 175 0.58 5.32 -14.27
CA LEU A 175 1.91 4.74 -14.11
C LEU A 175 1.95 3.25 -14.48
N VAL A 176 0.91 2.48 -14.11
CA VAL A 176 0.78 1.07 -14.48
C VAL A 176 0.60 0.91 -15.99
N ALA A 177 -0.26 1.73 -16.61
CA ALA A 177 -0.44 1.71 -18.06
C ALA A 177 0.87 2.05 -18.79
N TRP A 178 1.57 3.09 -18.33
CA TRP A 178 2.88 3.47 -18.85
C TRP A 178 3.91 2.33 -18.73
N ALA A 179 4.01 1.72 -17.55
CA ALA A 179 4.92 0.59 -17.32
C ALA A 179 4.57 -0.62 -18.20
N ALA A 180 3.28 -0.92 -18.38
CA ALA A 180 2.83 -2.00 -19.24
C ALA A 180 3.22 -1.77 -20.70
N LEU A 181 3.11 -0.53 -21.19
CA LEU A 181 3.54 -0.17 -22.55
C LEU A 181 5.05 -0.33 -22.74
N LEU A 182 5.86 0.01 -21.72
CA LEU A 182 7.33 -0.16 -21.79
C LEU A 182 7.78 -1.64 -21.74
N LEU A 183 6.94 -2.53 -21.22
CA LEU A 183 7.23 -3.96 -21.07
C LEU A 183 6.68 -4.81 -22.21
N LEU A 184 5.83 -4.24 -23.08
CA LEU A 184 5.39 -4.89 -24.30
C LEU A 184 6.48 -4.72 -25.38
N PRO A 185 6.90 -5.81 -26.04
CA PRO A 185 7.88 -5.77 -27.13
C PRO A 185 7.33 -5.11 -28.39
#